data_AF-A0A8J2NMJ7-F1
#
_entry.id   AF-A0A8J2NMJ7-F1
#
_cell.length_a   1.000
_cell.length_b   1.000
_cell.length_c   1.000
_cell.angle_alpha   90.00
_cell.angle_beta   90.00
_cell.angle_gamma   90.00
#
_symmetry.space_group_name_H-M   'P 1'
#
loop_
_entity.id
_entity.type
_entity.pdbx_description
1 polymer ?
#
loop_
_entity_poly.entity_id
_entity_poly.type
_entity_poly.pdbx_seq_one_letter_code
_entity_poly.pdbx_strand_id
1 'polypeptide(L)'
;MKGTKLISVDSLLLACLALGFLHSCPSVFAETDEAGAEADSETPQEKLLVIMLDGFRWDYYDLHKKHLNAFQHFISEGVHVEWVEPIFPPVSYPSWTTVSTGVFPETHGVIGNYMFDLNISDPTQAVFDIFTHETTSKIEWWQNSEPIWTTATRYGKKTFLRFWSRCDVPFNEVKPFECTPYREARGTENIRQTFNIAVQKLKQDFDLVMVYGEHIDNIGHKYGPNSNELKQALIDVNNMLNELLDQLIDSQMDEKVNIVILSDHGMTWTGMGSGVQYISLDSQIDKSEVYRSVDRGSFMAIAPFAKHLDSVYQRLLKVEGVDVYKREEIPDEYHYKNARLAQDILVVAKEKYFIRGLLTSKQIPRDKESNYVWEGNHGYPNMPDMRGVFFAKGPAFKKGIIHKPIHLEDVYQIFARILDIPAGPHNGSWSRVSHMLVNRAVPSVHSAFTSTLALAFIACRLAILFLLEDNSS
;
A
#
# COMPACT_ATOMS: atom_id res chain seq x y z
N MET A 1 -46.93 0.69 -50.32
CA MET A 1 -47.49 0.04 -49.12
C MET A 1 -46.35 -0.44 -48.24
N LYS A 2 -46.24 0.17 -47.05
CA LYS A 2 -45.40 -0.10 -45.87
C LYS A 2 -45.37 1.27 -45.16
N GLY A 3 -46.06 1.56 -44.07
CA GLY A 3 -46.50 0.73 -42.94
C GLY A 3 -45.81 1.24 -41.68
N THR A 4 -45.97 2.54 -41.36
CA THR A 4 -45.39 3.19 -40.18
C THR A 4 -46.35 3.00 -39.01
N LYS A 5 -45.92 2.29 -37.96
CA LYS A 5 -46.68 2.16 -36.71
C LYS A 5 -46.64 3.48 -35.95
N LEU A 6 -47.80 4.11 -35.75
CA LEU A 6 -48.00 5.10 -34.68
C LEU A 6 -47.92 4.39 -33.34
N ILE A 7 -47.10 4.91 -32.42
CA ILE A 7 -47.12 4.55 -31.00
C ILE A 7 -48.24 5.39 -30.38
N SER A 8 -49.25 4.77 -29.75
CA SER A 8 -50.35 5.52 -29.12
C SER A 8 -49.88 6.17 -27.81
N VAL A 9 -50.46 7.34 -27.53
CA VAL A 9 -50.25 8.19 -26.35
C VAL A 9 -50.47 7.44 -25.03
N ASP A 10 -51.18 6.31 -25.05
CA ASP A 10 -51.44 5.46 -23.88
C ASP A 10 -50.19 4.74 -23.35
N SER A 11 -49.14 4.63 -24.17
CA SER A 11 -47.91 3.90 -23.79
C SER A 11 -46.94 4.75 -22.94
N LEU A 12 -47.11 6.08 -22.93
CA LEU A 12 -46.32 7.01 -22.11
C LEU A 12 -46.94 7.29 -20.74
N LEU A 13 -48.27 7.17 -20.59
CA LEU A 13 -48.96 7.38 -19.32
C LEU A 13 -48.72 6.25 -18.30
N LEU A 14 -48.38 5.04 -18.76
CA LEU A 14 -48.09 3.91 -17.87
C LEU A 14 -46.70 4.00 -17.21
N ALA A 15 -45.77 4.79 -17.76
CA ALA A 15 -44.40 4.90 -17.24
C ALA A 15 -44.27 5.87 -16.04
N CYS A 16 -45.23 6.78 -15.85
CA CYS A 16 -45.18 7.78 -14.77
C CYS A 16 -45.94 7.36 -13.49
N LEU A 17 -46.76 6.31 -13.54
CA LEU A 17 -47.57 5.86 -12.39
C LEU A 17 -46.86 4.85 -11.47
N ALA A 18 -45.66 4.37 -11.81
CA ALA A 18 -44.94 3.37 -11.01
C ALA A 18 -43.97 3.96 -9.95
N LEU A 19 -43.87 5.28 -9.81
CA LEU A 19 -42.99 5.95 -8.81
C LEU A 19 -43.76 6.63 -7.67
N GLY A 20 -45.09 6.49 -7.64
CA GLY A 20 -45.97 7.17 -6.67
C GLY A 20 -46.41 6.29 -5.50
N PHE A 21 -45.49 5.71 -4.73
CA PHE A 21 -45.82 5.17 -3.40
C PHE A 21 -44.62 5.30 -2.46
N LEU A 22 -44.54 6.39 -1.72
CA LEU A 22 -43.86 6.46 -0.42
C LEU A 22 -44.41 7.64 0.39
N HIS A 23 -45.19 7.28 1.41
CA HIS A 23 -45.21 7.85 2.76
C HIS A 23 -45.26 9.39 2.92
N SER A 24 -46.43 9.81 3.37
CA SER A 24 -46.73 11.02 4.13
C SER A 24 -45.68 11.40 5.17
N CYS A 25 -45.17 12.63 5.12
CA CYS A 25 -44.62 13.34 6.27
C CYS A 25 -45.12 14.81 6.23
N PRO A 26 -45.61 15.37 7.33
CA PRO A 26 -46.31 16.65 7.33
C PRO A 26 -45.34 17.84 7.23
N SER A 27 -45.80 18.84 6.51
CA SER A 27 -45.24 20.18 6.34
C SER A 27 -44.97 20.88 7.67
N VAL A 28 -43.69 21.20 7.92
CA VAL A 28 -43.28 22.23 8.87
C VAL A 28 -42.81 23.42 8.04
N PHE A 29 -43.52 24.53 8.19
CA PHE A 29 -43.09 25.85 7.71
C PHE A 29 -41.81 26.24 8.46
N ALA A 30 -40.76 26.55 7.71
CA ALA A 30 -39.63 27.32 8.21
C ALA A 30 -39.44 28.51 7.27
N GLU A 31 -39.42 29.70 7.87
CA GLU A 31 -39.22 31.00 7.23
C GLU A 31 -37.93 31.01 6.41
N THR A 32 -38.02 31.59 5.22
CA THR A 32 -36.86 31.91 4.38
C THR A 32 -36.23 33.21 4.87
N ASP A 33 -35.13 33.10 5.62
CA ASP A 33 -34.17 34.19 5.71
C ASP A 33 -33.27 34.12 4.47
N GLU A 34 -33.47 35.05 3.55
CA GLU A 34 -32.49 35.41 2.52
C GLU A 34 -31.27 36.05 3.20
N ALA A 35 -30.24 35.26 3.46
CA ALA A 35 -28.89 35.77 3.68
C ALA A 35 -28.00 35.22 2.56
N GLY A 36 -27.44 36.14 1.77
CA GLY A 36 -26.62 35.84 0.60
C GLY A 36 -25.51 34.85 0.92
N ALA A 37 -25.51 33.72 0.22
CA ALA A 37 -24.37 32.82 0.18
C ALA A 37 -23.28 33.49 -0.67
N GLU A 38 -22.33 34.15 0.00
CA GLU A 38 -21.01 34.36 -0.57
C GLU A 38 -20.42 32.98 -0.88
N ALA A 39 -20.29 32.71 -2.18
CA ALA A 39 -19.39 31.69 -2.69
C ALA A 39 -17.96 32.21 -2.49
N ASP A 40 -17.28 31.75 -1.44
CA ASP A 40 -15.87 31.38 -1.45
C ASP A 40 -15.41 31.01 -0.03
N SER A 41 -15.41 29.71 0.24
CA SER A 41 -14.31 29.14 1.02
C SER A 41 -13.98 27.79 0.40
N GLU A 42 -13.09 27.79 -0.60
CA GLU A 42 -12.36 26.56 -0.92
C GLU A 42 -11.73 26.08 0.39
N THR A 43 -12.25 24.99 0.96
CA THR A 43 -11.54 24.25 1.99
C THR A 43 -10.13 24.00 1.46
N PRO A 44 -9.07 24.45 2.15
CA PRO A 44 -7.71 24.33 1.64
C PRO A 44 -7.46 22.89 1.18
N GLN A 45 -7.09 22.73 -0.09
CA GLN A 45 -6.80 21.41 -0.64
C GLN A 45 -5.59 20.83 0.09
N GLU A 46 -5.85 19.84 0.93
CA GLU A 46 -4.83 19.30 1.82
C GLU A 46 -3.85 18.42 1.06
N LYS A 47 -2.57 18.67 1.31
CA LYS A 47 -1.48 17.92 0.70
C LYS A 47 -1.13 16.73 1.58
N LEU A 48 -0.68 15.64 0.96
CA LEU A 48 -0.24 14.43 1.64
C LEU A 48 1.22 14.12 1.25
N LEU A 49 2.08 14.09 2.25
CA LEU A 49 3.43 13.53 2.18
C LEU A 49 3.45 12.17 2.88
N VAL A 50 3.80 11.13 2.15
CA VAL A 50 4.04 9.79 2.69
C VAL A 50 5.53 9.48 2.63
N ILE A 51 6.12 9.14 3.77
CA ILE A 51 7.53 8.76 3.90
C ILE A 51 7.60 7.31 4.37
N MET A 52 8.03 6.41 3.48
CA MET A 52 8.37 5.04 3.85
C MET A 52 9.82 4.98 4.33
N LEU A 53 10.01 4.61 5.59
CA LEU A 53 11.30 4.31 6.19
C LEU A 53 11.45 2.80 6.28
N ASP A 54 12.08 2.20 5.27
CA ASP A 54 12.22 0.75 5.16
C ASP A 54 12.89 0.16 6.41
N GLY A 55 12.33 -0.95 6.92
CA GLY A 55 12.90 -1.69 8.05
C GLY A 55 12.88 -0.95 9.40
N PHE A 56 12.14 0.18 9.52
CA PHE A 56 11.96 0.86 10.80
C PHE A 56 11.03 0.02 11.70
N ARG A 57 11.64 -0.74 12.61
CA ARG A 57 10.95 -1.60 13.58
C ARG A 57 10.23 -0.80 14.66
N TRP A 58 9.06 -1.28 15.07
CA TRP A 58 8.15 -0.61 16.00
C TRP A 58 8.81 -0.06 17.29
N ASP A 59 9.77 -0.78 17.87
CA ASP A 59 10.41 -0.45 19.14
C ASP A 59 11.64 0.47 19.03
N TYR A 60 12.14 0.72 17.81
CA TYR A 60 13.34 1.54 17.61
C TYR A 60 13.19 2.96 18.15
N TYR A 61 11.98 3.54 18.04
CA TYR A 61 11.72 4.84 18.63
C TYR A 61 11.91 4.81 20.15
N ASP A 62 11.26 3.88 20.85
CA ASP A 62 11.31 3.81 22.31
C ASP A 62 12.70 3.50 22.85
N LEU A 63 13.43 2.59 22.18
CA LEU A 63 14.81 2.22 22.51
C LEU A 63 15.77 3.41 22.39
N HIS A 64 15.49 4.35 21.47
CA HIS A 64 16.40 5.46 21.14
C HIS A 64 15.79 6.84 21.34
N LYS A 65 14.65 6.97 22.03
CA LYS A 65 13.84 8.20 22.16
C LYS A 65 14.61 9.46 22.56
N LYS A 66 15.70 9.32 23.32
CA LYS A 66 16.55 10.44 23.75
C LYS A 66 17.27 11.13 22.58
N HIS A 67 17.36 10.46 21.44
CA HIS A 67 18.04 10.96 20.24
C HIS A 67 17.07 11.20 19.07
N LEU A 68 15.77 10.90 19.24
CA LEU A 68 14.77 10.91 18.17
C LEU A 68 13.71 12.00 18.41
N ASN A 69 14.16 13.24 18.54
CA ASN A 69 13.29 14.39 18.87
C ASN A 69 12.31 14.78 17.76
N ALA A 70 12.62 14.56 16.48
CA ALA A 70 11.71 14.85 15.38
C ALA A 70 10.38 14.06 15.54
N PHE A 71 10.49 12.79 15.93
CA PHE A 71 9.35 11.91 16.18
C PHE A 71 8.49 12.35 17.37
N GLN A 72 9.06 13.10 18.32
CA GLN A 72 8.30 13.66 19.44
C GLN A 72 7.25 14.66 18.94
N HIS A 73 7.52 15.42 17.88
CA HIS A 73 6.53 16.32 17.27
C HIS A 73 5.34 15.54 16.69
N PHE A 74 5.57 14.39 16.08
CA PHE A 74 4.48 13.54 15.58
C PHE A 74 3.64 12.97 16.72
N ILE A 75 4.26 12.67 17.87
CA ILE A 75 3.55 12.14 19.04
C ILE A 75 2.76 13.25 19.75
N SER A 76 3.36 14.42 20.00
CA SER A 76 2.73 15.52 20.75
C SER A 76 1.70 16.29 19.93
N GLU A 77 1.95 16.47 18.64
CA GLU A 77 1.13 17.30 17.74
C GLU A 77 0.36 16.48 16.69
N GLY A 78 0.41 15.14 16.80
CA GLY A 78 -0.21 14.24 15.84
C GLY A 78 -0.63 12.91 16.46
N VAL A 79 -0.46 11.86 15.68
CA VAL A 79 -0.79 10.48 16.02
C VAL A 79 0.44 9.60 15.90
N HIS A 80 0.63 8.72 16.87
CA HIS A 80 1.57 7.61 16.80
C HIS A 80 0.81 6.31 17.09
N VAL A 81 1.00 5.29 16.26
CA VAL A 81 0.43 3.96 16.51
C VAL A 81 1.45 3.11 17.25
N GLU A 82 1.02 2.37 18.28
CA GLU A 82 1.88 1.47 19.08
C GLU A 82 2.73 0.54 18.20
N TRP A 83 2.12 -0.07 17.17
CA TRP A 83 2.81 -0.74 16.07
C TRP A 83 1.88 -0.99 14.87
N VAL A 84 2.48 -1.23 13.70
CA VAL A 84 1.78 -1.71 12.51
C VAL A 84 2.04 -3.20 12.36
N GLU A 85 0.96 -3.99 12.30
CA GLU A 85 1.04 -5.40 11.96
C GLU A 85 1.32 -5.53 10.45
N PRO A 86 2.40 -6.21 10.04
CA PRO A 86 2.76 -6.31 8.63
C PRO A 86 1.92 -7.38 7.92
N ILE A 87 1.95 -7.40 6.59
CA ILE A 87 1.42 -8.51 5.79
C ILE A 87 2.40 -9.69 5.76
N PHE A 88 1.96 -10.85 5.26
CA PHE A 88 2.85 -11.97 4.94
C PHE A 88 3.13 -12.05 3.42
N PRO A 89 4.39 -12.30 3.01
CA PRO A 89 5.59 -12.20 3.82
C PRO A 89 5.94 -10.73 4.10
N PRO A 90 6.42 -10.37 5.31
CA PRO A 90 6.81 -8.99 5.63
C PRO A 90 8.14 -8.63 4.94
N VAL A 91 8.06 -8.41 3.63
CA VAL A 91 9.16 -8.03 2.73
C VAL A 91 8.71 -6.90 1.81
N SER A 92 9.68 -6.17 1.27
CA SER A 92 9.50 -4.82 0.76
C SER A 92 8.48 -4.71 -0.38
N TYR A 93 8.66 -5.34 -1.55
CA TYR A 93 7.73 -5.17 -2.70
C TYR A 93 6.27 -5.55 -2.40
N PRO A 94 5.97 -6.68 -1.74
CA PRO A 94 4.63 -7.00 -1.26
C PRO A 94 4.04 -5.90 -0.37
N SER A 95 4.78 -5.46 0.65
CA SER A 95 4.34 -4.42 1.59
C SER A 95 4.15 -3.06 0.90
N TRP A 96 5.06 -2.63 0.02
CA TRP A 96 4.92 -1.37 -0.72
C TRP A 96 3.64 -1.38 -1.57
N THR A 97 3.34 -2.52 -2.20
CA THR A 97 2.14 -2.69 -3.02
C THR A 97 0.87 -2.72 -2.16
N THR A 98 0.90 -3.41 -1.02
CA THR A 98 -0.20 -3.39 -0.03
C THR A 98 -0.49 -1.97 0.46
N VAL A 99 0.52 -1.19 0.86
CA VAL A 99 0.32 0.21 1.30
C VAL A 99 -0.32 1.06 0.21
N SER A 100 0.03 0.77 -1.04
CA SER A 100 -0.42 1.55 -2.20
C SER A 100 -1.81 1.17 -2.68
N THR A 101 -2.32 -0.02 -2.34
CA THR A 101 -3.56 -0.58 -2.90
C THR A 101 -4.59 -0.97 -1.84
N GLY A 102 -4.17 -1.14 -0.59
CA GLY A 102 -5.00 -1.57 0.53
C GLY A 102 -5.41 -3.04 0.48
N VAL A 103 -4.85 -3.85 -0.42
CA VAL A 103 -5.16 -5.28 -0.51
C VAL A 103 -3.95 -6.15 -0.20
N PHE A 104 -4.18 -7.44 0.10
CA PHE A 104 -3.12 -8.39 0.39
C PHE A 104 -2.35 -8.88 -0.86
N PRO A 105 -1.16 -9.50 -0.67
CA PRO A 105 -0.35 -10.04 -1.76
C PRO A 105 -1.05 -11.01 -2.70
N GLU A 106 -1.92 -11.89 -2.20
CA GLU A 106 -2.70 -12.77 -3.07
C GLU A 106 -3.66 -12.05 -4.01
N THR A 107 -4.08 -10.84 -3.65
CA THR A 107 -4.97 -10.02 -4.48
C THR A 107 -4.17 -9.20 -5.48
N HIS A 108 -3.19 -8.39 -5.00
CA HIS A 108 -2.41 -7.54 -5.91
C HIS A 108 -1.34 -8.28 -6.71
N GLY A 109 -1.06 -9.56 -6.42
CA GLY A 109 -0.25 -10.45 -7.24
C GLY A 109 1.26 -10.36 -7.01
N VAL A 110 1.74 -9.46 -6.14
CA VAL A 110 3.16 -9.28 -5.81
C VAL A 110 3.43 -9.93 -4.46
N ILE A 111 3.90 -11.18 -4.46
CA ILE A 111 3.98 -12.01 -3.26
C ILE A 111 5.39 -12.21 -2.69
N GLY A 112 6.41 -11.63 -3.32
CA GLY A 112 7.78 -11.66 -2.83
C GLY A 112 8.67 -10.63 -3.51
N ASN A 113 9.87 -10.43 -2.96
CA ASN A 113 10.92 -9.63 -3.60
C ASN A 113 11.53 -10.37 -4.81
N TYR A 114 11.35 -11.69 -4.85
CA TYR A 114 11.66 -12.55 -5.98
C TYR A 114 10.43 -13.37 -6.35
N MET A 115 10.10 -13.44 -7.64
CA MET A 115 8.99 -14.26 -8.14
C MET A 115 9.40 -14.94 -9.45
N PHE A 116 8.71 -16.04 -9.77
CA PHE A 116 8.86 -16.73 -11.04
C PHE A 116 7.51 -17.19 -11.57
N ASP A 117 7.23 -16.86 -12.82
CA ASP A 117 5.99 -17.23 -13.49
C ASP A 117 6.15 -18.50 -14.34
N LEU A 118 5.57 -19.60 -13.86
CA LEU A 118 5.58 -20.89 -14.57
C LEU A 118 4.78 -20.88 -15.88
N ASN A 119 3.90 -19.89 -16.09
CA ASN A 119 3.08 -19.79 -17.30
C ASN A 119 3.79 -19.07 -18.46
N ILE A 120 4.94 -18.43 -18.21
CA ILE A 120 5.71 -17.73 -19.24
C ILE A 120 6.73 -18.70 -19.85
N SER A 121 6.61 -18.94 -21.18
CA SER A 121 7.43 -19.93 -21.88
C SER A 121 8.92 -19.55 -21.98
N ASP A 122 9.23 -18.25 -22.06
CA ASP A 122 10.62 -17.76 -22.01
C ASP A 122 11.04 -17.53 -20.54
N PRO A 123 11.94 -18.36 -19.98
CA PRO A 123 12.33 -18.22 -18.57
C PRO A 123 13.05 -16.92 -18.25
N THR A 124 13.61 -16.22 -19.24
CA THR A 124 14.20 -14.87 -19.03
C THR A 124 13.11 -13.82 -18.84
N GLN A 125 11.91 -14.09 -19.37
CA GLN A 125 10.75 -13.24 -19.21
C GLN A 125 9.95 -13.53 -17.94
N ALA A 126 10.10 -14.73 -17.37
CA ALA A 126 9.34 -15.21 -16.22
C ALA A 126 9.80 -14.69 -14.85
N VAL A 127 10.96 -14.03 -14.76
CA VAL A 127 11.57 -13.63 -13.48
C VAL A 127 11.09 -12.25 -13.04
N PHE A 128 10.85 -12.10 -11.74
CA PHE A 128 10.82 -10.83 -11.02
C PHE A 128 11.97 -10.83 -10.01
N ASP A 129 12.90 -9.88 -10.11
CA ASP A 129 14.04 -9.72 -9.21
C ASP A 129 14.10 -8.27 -8.72
N ILE A 130 13.93 -8.06 -7.39
CA ILE A 130 13.85 -6.76 -6.72
C ILE A 130 14.85 -5.71 -7.25
N PHE A 131 16.10 -6.09 -7.51
CA PHE A 131 17.16 -5.16 -7.91
C PHE A 131 17.27 -4.95 -9.43
N THR A 132 16.47 -5.67 -10.22
CA THR A 132 16.53 -5.64 -11.68
C THR A 132 15.31 -4.94 -12.26
N HIS A 133 15.47 -3.67 -12.63
CA HIS A 133 14.40 -2.84 -13.22
C HIS A 133 13.72 -3.50 -14.41
N GLU A 134 14.48 -4.08 -15.35
CA GLU A 134 13.94 -4.76 -16.54
C GLU A 134 12.95 -5.89 -16.19
N THR A 135 13.24 -6.65 -15.13
CA THR A 135 12.39 -7.78 -14.72
C THR A 135 11.11 -7.32 -14.01
N THR A 136 11.23 -6.26 -13.22
CA THR A 136 10.17 -5.79 -12.32
C THR A 136 9.29 -4.73 -12.97
N SER A 137 9.74 -4.05 -14.03
CA SER A 137 8.94 -3.04 -14.76
C SER A 137 7.94 -3.62 -15.77
N LYS A 138 7.84 -4.95 -15.87
CA LYS A 138 6.89 -5.58 -16.78
C LYS A 138 5.47 -5.39 -16.28
N ILE A 139 4.60 -5.00 -17.20
CA ILE A 139 3.26 -4.52 -16.89
C ILE A 139 2.40 -5.60 -16.22
N GLU A 140 2.58 -6.86 -16.60
CA GLU A 140 1.80 -8.01 -16.14
C GLU A 140 1.87 -8.27 -14.63
N TRP A 141 2.91 -7.80 -13.94
CA TRP A 141 3.02 -7.93 -12.48
C TRP A 141 2.07 -6.99 -11.72
N TRP A 142 1.62 -5.91 -12.37
CA TRP A 142 1.04 -4.75 -11.68
C TRP A 142 -0.43 -4.50 -12.04
N GLN A 143 -1.06 -5.36 -12.85
CA GLN A 143 -2.42 -5.10 -13.36
C GLN A 143 -3.56 -5.57 -12.44
N ASN A 144 -3.26 -6.24 -11.32
CA ASN A 144 -4.31 -6.82 -10.48
C ASN A 144 -5.03 -5.79 -9.60
N SER A 145 -4.33 -4.75 -9.15
CA SER A 145 -4.85 -3.78 -8.18
C SER A 145 -4.40 -2.36 -8.50
N GLU A 146 -5.34 -1.42 -8.46
CA GLU A 146 -5.07 -0.02 -8.74
C GLU A 146 -4.36 0.67 -7.56
N PRO A 147 -3.19 1.30 -7.76
CA PRO A 147 -2.52 2.02 -6.70
C PRO A 147 -3.09 3.42 -6.49
N ILE A 148 -2.93 3.95 -5.27
CA ILE A 148 -3.49 5.24 -4.83
C ILE A 148 -3.10 6.42 -5.73
N TRP A 149 -1.89 6.42 -6.29
CA TRP A 149 -1.45 7.50 -7.19
C TRP A 149 -2.21 7.47 -8.53
N THR A 150 -2.61 6.30 -9.01
CA THR A 150 -3.44 6.18 -10.21
C THR A 150 -4.82 6.75 -9.95
N THR A 151 -5.44 6.40 -8.82
CA THR A 151 -6.72 6.98 -8.42
C THR A 151 -6.61 8.50 -8.27
N ALA A 152 -5.62 8.97 -7.51
CA ALA A 152 -5.38 10.40 -7.29
C ALA A 152 -5.20 11.17 -8.61
N THR A 153 -4.40 10.64 -9.54
CA THR A 153 -4.18 11.26 -10.86
C THR A 153 -5.48 11.38 -11.65
N ARG A 154 -6.32 10.32 -11.67
CA ARG A 154 -7.62 10.36 -12.36
C ARG A 154 -8.59 11.38 -11.77
N TYR A 155 -8.47 11.66 -10.46
CA TYR A 155 -9.24 12.68 -9.75
C TYR A 155 -8.54 14.06 -9.75
N GLY A 156 -7.61 14.29 -10.70
CA GLY A 156 -7.00 15.60 -10.94
C GLY A 156 -5.91 16.00 -9.94
N LYS A 157 -5.45 15.09 -9.09
CA LYS A 157 -4.38 15.38 -8.12
C LYS A 157 -3.01 15.30 -8.78
N LYS A 158 -2.14 16.27 -8.50
CA LYS A 158 -0.73 16.23 -8.91
C LYS A 158 0.05 15.29 -8.01
N THR A 159 0.54 14.17 -8.56
CA THR A 159 1.22 13.11 -7.80
C THR A 159 2.72 13.03 -8.12
N PHE A 160 3.56 13.02 -7.10
CA PHE A 160 4.99 12.76 -7.22
C PHE A 160 5.37 11.52 -6.41
N LEU A 161 6.10 10.60 -7.05
CA LEU A 161 6.66 9.43 -6.38
C LEU A 161 8.16 9.34 -6.59
N ARG A 162 8.90 9.01 -5.52
CA ARG A 162 10.35 8.77 -5.60
C ARG A 162 10.74 7.49 -4.90
N PHE A 163 11.39 6.62 -5.67
CA PHE A 163 11.85 5.29 -5.29
C PHE A 163 10.76 4.35 -4.80
N TRP A 164 9.49 4.70 -4.97
CA TRP A 164 8.38 3.93 -4.47
C TRP A 164 7.93 2.88 -5.49
N SER A 165 8.15 1.61 -5.18
CA SER A 165 7.67 0.48 -5.99
C SER A 165 8.01 0.68 -7.49
N ARG A 166 7.07 0.33 -8.37
CA ARG A 166 7.10 0.59 -9.81
C ARG A 166 6.12 1.68 -10.20
N CYS A 167 6.26 2.87 -9.60
CA CYS A 167 5.48 4.06 -9.98
C CYS A 167 5.57 4.42 -11.48
N ASP A 168 6.56 3.87 -12.18
CA ASP A 168 6.83 4.06 -13.61
C ASP A 168 6.03 3.12 -14.51
N VAL A 169 5.37 2.10 -13.95
CA VAL A 169 4.49 1.18 -14.68
C VAL A 169 3.06 1.74 -14.66
N PRO A 170 2.41 1.90 -15.83
CA PRO A 170 1.05 2.40 -15.88
C PRO A 170 0.04 1.36 -15.37
N PHE A 171 -1.02 1.84 -14.74
CA PHE A 171 -2.23 1.05 -14.45
C PHE A 171 -3.38 1.64 -15.23
N ASN A 172 -4.03 0.85 -16.10
CA ASN A 172 -5.05 1.35 -17.04
C ASN A 172 -4.57 2.62 -17.79
N GLU A 173 -3.35 2.56 -18.33
CA GLU A 173 -2.69 3.65 -19.07
C GLU A 173 -2.37 4.93 -18.28
N VAL A 174 -2.71 4.97 -16.98
CA VAL A 174 -2.45 6.12 -16.11
C VAL A 174 -1.13 5.94 -15.36
N LYS A 175 -0.32 7.00 -15.38
CA LYS A 175 0.91 7.16 -14.59
C LYS A 175 0.76 8.34 -13.63
N PRO A 176 1.53 8.39 -12.54
CA PRO A 176 1.64 9.61 -11.76
C PRO A 176 2.20 10.77 -12.61
N PHE A 177 1.92 12.01 -12.20
CA PHE A 177 2.48 13.21 -12.85
C PHE A 177 4.00 13.15 -12.95
N GLU A 178 4.67 12.73 -11.88
CA GLU A 178 6.10 12.51 -11.87
C GLU A 178 6.45 11.24 -11.07
N CYS A 179 7.38 10.45 -11.60
CA CYS A 179 7.91 9.27 -10.93
C CYS A 179 9.42 9.17 -11.14
N THR A 180 10.15 9.00 -10.05
CA THR A 180 11.50 8.43 -10.07
C THR A 180 11.40 6.97 -9.63
N PRO A 181 11.58 6.00 -10.54
CA PRO A 181 11.37 4.58 -10.22
C PRO A 181 12.36 4.07 -9.17
N TYR A 182 11.99 2.99 -8.47
CA TYR A 182 12.90 2.33 -7.54
C TYR A 182 14.22 1.93 -8.21
N ARG A 183 15.30 2.28 -7.52
CA ARG A 183 16.67 1.82 -7.72
C ARG A 183 17.33 1.71 -6.34
N GLU A 184 18.36 0.88 -6.24
CA GLU A 184 19.23 0.88 -5.06
C GLU A 184 19.87 2.29 -4.89
N ALA A 185 19.71 2.86 -3.71
CA ALA A 185 20.04 4.24 -3.36
C ALA A 185 20.55 4.35 -1.92
N ARG A 186 21.67 3.67 -1.66
CA ARG A 186 22.25 3.54 -0.31
C ARG A 186 22.83 4.84 0.24
N GLY A 187 22.80 4.95 1.56
CA GLY A 187 23.55 5.96 2.31
C GLY A 187 22.78 7.23 2.62
N THR A 188 23.28 7.93 3.63
CA THR A 188 22.70 9.11 4.29
C THR A 188 22.34 10.25 3.31
N GLU A 189 23.14 10.47 2.26
CA GLU A 189 22.88 11.56 1.30
C GLU A 189 21.65 11.29 0.41
N ASN A 190 21.39 10.03 0.02
CA ASN A 190 20.24 9.70 -0.82
C ASN A 190 18.90 9.98 -0.12
N ILE A 191 18.81 9.65 1.18
CA ILE A 191 17.60 9.92 1.97
C ILE A 191 17.44 11.43 2.25
N ARG A 192 18.53 12.16 2.54
CA ARG A 192 18.51 13.62 2.68
C ARG A 192 17.99 14.30 1.41
N GLN A 193 18.53 13.93 0.25
CA GLN A 193 18.05 14.44 -1.05
C GLN A 193 16.59 14.11 -1.29
N THR A 194 16.16 12.91 -0.90
CA THR A 194 14.77 12.47 -1.06
C THR A 194 13.80 13.32 -0.24
N PHE A 195 14.15 13.66 1.01
CA PHE A 195 13.36 14.57 1.84
C PHE A 195 13.35 16.00 1.29
N ASN A 196 14.49 16.52 0.84
CA ASN A 196 14.56 17.84 0.22
C ASN A 196 13.69 17.93 -1.04
N ILE A 197 13.72 16.90 -1.90
CA ILE A 197 12.87 16.84 -3.10
C ILE A 197 11.39 16.75 -2.71
N ALA A 198 11.03 16.00 -1.67
CA ALA A 198 9.65 15.92 -1.19
C ALA A 198 9.11 17.32 -0.82
N VAL A 199 9.88 18.08 -0.03
CA VAL A 199 9.52 19.47 0.33
C VAL A 199 9.43 20.37 -0.90
N GLN A 200 10.37 20.25 -1.85
CA GLN A 200 10.32 21.01 -3.11
C GLN A 200 9.06 20.70 -3.91
N LYS A 201 8.64 19.43 -3.97
CA LYS A 201 7.43 19.02 -4.70
C LYS A 201 6.16 19.54 -4.03
N LEU A 202 6.10 19.53 -2.70
CA LEU A 202 5.01 20.19 -1.98
C LEU A 202 4.93 21.70 -2.32
N LYS A 203 6.07 22.40 -2.37
CA LYS A 203 6.14 23.82 -2.79
C LYS A 203 5.73 24.06 -4.25
N GLN A 204 5.92 23.06 -5.11
CA GLN A 204 5.46 23.04 -6.51
C GLN A 204 3.99 22.61 -6.64
N ASP A 205 3.24 22.65 -5.55
CA ASP A 205 1.81 22.40 -5.52
C ASP A 205 1.41 20.95 -5.87
N PHE A 206 2.30 19.98 -5.60
CA PHE A 206 1.89 18.57 -5.63
C PHE A 206 0.94 18.25 -4.48
N ASP A 207 -0.06 17.41 -4.75
CA ASP A 207 -1.11 17.00 -3.80
C ASP A 207 -0.72 15.74 -3.04
N LEU A 208 -0.12 14.78 -3.74
CA LEU A 208 0.40 13.54 -3.18
C LEU A 208 1.89 13.44 -3.48
N VAL A 209 2.69 13.33 -2.44
CA VAL A 209 4.13 13.13 -2.51
C VAL A 209 4.43 11.84 -1.75
N MET A 210 4.85 10.78 -2.43
CA MET A 210 5.26 9.52 -1.78
C MET A 210 6.75 9.29 -2.00
N VAL A 211 7.50 9.14 -0.92
CA VAL A 211 8.95 8.94 -0.98
C VAL A 211 9.38 7.76 -0.12
N TYR A 212 10.42 7.08 -0.59
CA TYR A 212 10.96 5.88 0.05
C TYR A 212 12.43 6.09 0.43
N GLY A 213 12.83 5.57 1.59
CA GLY A 213 14.20 5.57 2.07
C GLY A 213 14.63 4.23 2.67
N GLU A 214 15.64 3.61 2.06
CA GLU A 214 16.18 2.28 2.44
C GLU A 214 17.30 2.31 3.49
N HIS A 215 17.62 3.47 4.07
CA HIS A 215 18.85 3.62 4.86
C HIS A 215 18.85 2.77 6.14
N ILE A 216 17.73 2.73 6.86
CA ILE A 216 17.59 2.00 8.13
C ILE A 216 17.68 0.49 7.87
N ASP A 217 16.88 -0.03 6.93
CA ASP A 217 16.91 -1.43 6.51
C ASP A 217 18.31 -1.90 6.08
N ASN A 218 18.98 -1.16 5.18
CA ASN A 218 20.34 -1.50 4.72
C ASN A 218 21.34 -1.63 5.89
N ILE A 219 21.26 -0.72 6.86
CA ILE A 219 22.13 -0.75 8.04
C ILE A 219 21.73 -1.88 8.98
N GLY A 220 20.44 -2.13 9.16
CA GLY A 220 19.89 -3.25 9.93
C GLY A 220 20.33 -4.60 9.38
N HIS A 221 20.27 -4.80 8.07
CA HIS A 221 20.80 -6.00 7.41
C HIS A 221 22.31 -6.17 7.61
N LYS A 222 23.08 -5.09 7.46
CA LYS A 222 24.55 -5.15 7.46
C LYS A 222 25.15 -5.32 8.86
N TYR A 223 24.55 -4.70 9.87
CA TYR A 223 25.12 -4.62 11.22
C TYR A 223 24.21 -5.20 12.31
N GLY A 224 22.96 -5.51 11.99
CA GLY A 224 21.97 -6.06 12.92
C GLY A 224 21.11 -4.99 13.59
N PRO A 225 19.90 -5.37 14.07
CA PRO A 225 18.89 -4.45 14.59
C PRO A 225 19.26 -3.80 15.95
N ASN A 226 20.32 -4.26 16.61
CA ASN A 226 20.75 -3.75 17.92
C ASN A 226 22.12 -3.05 17.88
N SER A 227 22.62 -2.73 16.68
CA SER A 227 23.95 -2.20 16.46
C SER A 227 24.05 -0.69 16.73
N ASN A 228 25.27 -0.21 17.03
CA ASN A 228 25.51 1.23 17.14
C ASN A 228 25.36 1.93 15.79
N GLU A 229 25.65 1.22 14.70
CA GLU A 229 25.47 1.67 13.33
C GLU A 229 23.99 1.91 13.03
N LEU A 230 23.09 0.98 13.42
CA LEU A 230 21.65 1.21 13.30
C LEU A 230 21.22 2.41 14.14
N LYS A 231 21.67 2.49 15.39
CA LYS A 231 21.39 3.66 16.24
C LYS A 231 21.81 4.97 15.54
N GLN A 232 22.98 5.00 14.89
CA GLN A 232 23.43 6.18 14.14
C GLN A 232 22.55 6.45 12.92
N ALA A 233 22.12 5.43 12.17
CA ALA A 233 21.20 5.59 11.05
C ALA A 233 19.86 6.22 11.48
N LEU A 234 19.33 5.82 12.64
CA LEU A 234 18.12 6.42 13.22
C LEU A 234 18.32 7.90 13.59
N ILE A 235 19.49 8.24 14.15
CA ILE A 235 19.86 9.63 14.46
C ILE A 235 19.96 10.47 13.19
N ASP A 236 20.58 9.93 12.14
CA ASP A 236 20.73 10.61 10.85
C ASP A 236 19.36 10.94 10.23
N VAL A 237 18.45 9.95 10.21
CA VAL A 237 17.07 10.14 9.71
C VAL A 237 16.30 11.15 10.56
N ASN A 238 16.45 11.10 11.88
CA ASN A 238 15.85 12.08 12.78
C ASN A 238 16.29 13.52 12.47
N ASN A 239 17.59 13.73 12.25
CA ASN A 239 18.11 15.06 11.94
C ASN A 239 17.55 15.57 10.60
N MET A 240 17.45 14.71 9.59
CA MET A 240 16.83 15.07 8.31
C MET A 240 15.33 15.33 8.42
N LEU A 241 14.63 14.63 9.32
CA LEU A 241 13.22 14.90 9.61
C LEU A 241 13.05 16.28 10.26
N ASN A 242 13.92 16.68 11.19
CA ASN A 242 13.91 18.04 11.73
C ASN A 242 14.11 19.07 10.61
N GLU A 243 15.12 18.88 9.76
CA GLU A 243 15.37 19.78 8.61
C GLU A 243 14.16 19.84 7.66
N LEU A 244 13.46 18.73 7.44
CA LEU A 244 12.23 18.70 6.64
C LEU A 244 11.11 19.51 7.29
N LEU A 245 10.90 19.34 8.60
CA LEU A 245 9.87 20.07 9.36
C LEU A 245 10.16 21.57 9.38
N ASP A 246 11.41 21.97 9.63
CA ASP A 246 11.86 23.37 9.60
C ASP A 246 11.60 23.99 8.23
N GLN A 247 11.94 23.30 7.14
CA GLN A 247 11.69 23.79 5.79
C GLN A 247 10.19 23.97 5.47
N LEU A 248 9.30 23.14 6.04
CA LEU A 248 7.86 23.29 5.87
C LEU A 248 7.32 24.50 6.64
N ILE A 249 7.82 24.74 7.87
CA ILE A 249 7.49 25.92 8.68
C ILE A 249 7.94 27.19 7.97
N ASP A 250 9.20 27.25 7.53
CA ASP A 250 9.78 28.39 6.81
C ASP A 250 9.01 28.73 5.53
N SER A 251 8.29 27.76 4.99
CA SER A 251 7.53 27.88 3.74
C SER A 251 6.02 28.00 3.96
N GLN A 252 5.57 28.15 5.22
CA GLN A 252 4.17 28.28 5.60
C GLN A 252 3.30 27.11 5.07
N MET A 253 3.87 25.90 5.12
CA MET A 253 3.26 24.65 4.65
C MET A 253 2.92 23.68 5.79
N ASP A 254 3.43 23.90 6.99
CA ASP A 254 3.29 23.02 8.16
C ASP A 254 1.83 22.83 8.63
N GLU A 255 0.95 23.79 8.35
CA GLU A 255 -0.50 23.68 8.60
C GLU A 255 -1.30 23.16 7.39
N LYS A 256 -0.66 23.01 6.22
CA LYS A 256 -1.31 22.62 4.94
C LYS A 256 -0.99 21.19 4.51
N VAL A 257 0.05 20.60 5.09
CA VAL A 257 0.56 19.28 4.73
C VAL A 257 0.25 18.28 5.82
N ASN A 258 -0.38 17.17 5.44
CA ASN A 258 -0.43 15.95 6.21
C ASN A 258 0.83 15.13 5.91
N ILE A 259 1.58 14.79 6.94
CA ILE A 259 2.77 13.95 6.85
C ILE A 259 2.45 12.62 7.51
N VAL A 260 2.66 11.52 6.79
CA VAL A 260 2.63 10.15 7.30
C VAL A 260 4.00 9.54 7.14
N ILE A 261 4.56 9.02 8.24
CA ILE A 261 5.77 8.21 8.27
C ILE A 261 5.35 6.79 8.63
N LEU A 262 5.76 5.81 7.84
CA LEU A 262 5.51 4.40 8.10
C LEU A 262 6.70 3.52 7.69
N SER A 263 6.67 2.26 8.09
CA SER A 263 7.53 1.21 7.55
C SER A 263 6.73 0.05 6.99
N ASP A 264 7.35 -0.70 6.10
CA ASP A 264 6.84 -1.90 5.44
C ASP A 264 6.97 -3.15 6.30
N HIS A 265 8.02 -3.21 7.12
CA HIS A 265 8.30 -4.25 8.10
C HIS A 265 9.31 -3.77 9.16
N GLY A 266 9.54 -4.62 10.15
CA GLY A 266 10.65 -4.52 11.09
C GLY A 266 11.88 -5.33 10.67
N MET A 267 12.66 -5.81 11.64
CA MET A 267 13.94 -6.50 11.45
C MET A 267 14.27 -7.38 12.66
N THR A 268 14.81 -8.58 12.45
CA THR A 268 15.32 -9.44 13.51
C THR A 268 16.81 -9.76 13.32
N TRP A 269 17.50 -10.11 14.40
CA TRP A 269 18.94 -10.40 14.37
C TRP A 269 19.19 -11.84 13.91
N THR A 270 19.87 -12.01 12.77
CA THR A 270 20.25 -13.32 12.20
C THR A 270 21.76 -13.56 12.17
N GLY A 271 22.53 -12.58 12.67
CA GLY A 271 23.98 -12.56 12.65
C GLY A 271 24.69 -13.54 13.59
N MET A 272 26.01 -13.44 13.63
CA MET A 272 26.84 -14.31 14.48
C MET A 272 26.52 -14.06 15.97
N GLY A 273 26.21 -15.13 16.71
CA GLY A 273 25.85 -15.04 18.13
C GLY A 273 24.36 -14.83 18.42
N SER A 274 23.53 -14.66 17.39
CA SER A 274 22.06 -14.60 17.52
C SER A 274 21.42 -15.92 17.98
N GLY A 275 22.13 -17.03 17.81
CA GLY A 275 21.56 -18.38 17.97
C GLY A 275 20.76 -18.84 16.75
N VAL A 276 20.72 -18.06 15.66
CA VAL A 276 20.06 -18.46 14.41
C VAL A 276 20.80 -19.63 13.74
N GLN A 277 20.04 -20.63 13.34
CA GLN A 277 20.52 -21.81 12.62
C GLN A 277 20.29 -21.65 11.12
N TYR A 278 21.38 -21.69 10.35
CA TYR A 278 21.31 -21.65 8.90
C TYR A 278 21.06 -23.06 8.35
N ILE A 279 19.90 -23.26 7.74
CA ILE A 279 19.48 -24.52 7.15
C ILE A 279 19.87 -24.54 5.66
N SER A 280 20.60 -25.57 5.23
CA SER A 280 20.70 -25.90 3.80
C SER A 280 19.71 -27.01 3.47
N LEU A 281 18.99 -26.84 2.37
CA LEU A 281 18.05 -27.84 1.84
C LEU A 281 18.70 -28.72 0.74
N ASP A 282 19.98 -28.52 0.42
CA ASP A 282 20.68 -29.22 -0.67
C ASP A 282 20.72 -30.75 -0.48
N SER A 283 20.75 -31.24 0.76
CA SER A 283 20.75 -32.69 1.04
C SER A 283 19.35 -33.33 0.98
N GLN A 284 18.30 -32.52 0.97
CA GLN A 284 16.90 -32.95 1.02
C GLN A 284 16.23 -32.80 -0.35
N ILE A 285 16.84 -32.03 -1.25
CA ILE A 285 16.33 -31.76 -2.59
C ILE A 285 17.34 -32.25 -3.63
N ASP A 286 16.95 -33.25 -4.41
CA ASP A 286 17.61 -33.52 -5.68
C ASP A 286 17.27 -32.40 -6.67
N LYS A 287 18.29 -31.63 -7.06
CA LYS A 287 18.19 -30.46 -7.95
C LYS A 287 17.63 -30.82 -9.33
N SER A 288 17.68 -32.08 -9.76
CA SER A 288 17.09 -32.56 -11.00
C SER A 288 15.56 -32.67 -10.92
N GLU A 289 14.99 -32.79 -9.71
CA GLU A 289 13.55 -32.92 -9.46
C GLU A 289 12.83 -31.57 -9.37
N VAL A 290 13.58 -30.48 -9.20
CA VAL A 290 13.03 -29.11 -9.06
C VAL A 290 13.17 -28.32 -10.35
N TYR A 291 12.12 -27.60 -10.74
CA TYR A 291 12.17 -26.66 -11.87
C TYR A 291 12.71 -25.29 -11.43
N ARG A 292 12.20 -24.75 -10.32
CA ARG A 292 12.64 -23.48 -9.71
C ARG A 292 12.54 -23.51 -8.18
N SER A 293 13.41 -22.77 -7.53
CA SER A 293 13.27 -22.36 -6.14
C SER A 293 13.49 -20.85 -6.05
N VAL A 294 12.63 -20.18 -5.29
CA VAL A 294 12.48 -18.73 -5.29
C VAL A 294 12.53 -18.23 -3.86
N ASP A 295 13.29 -17.16 -3.67
CA ASP A 295 13.63 -16.57 -2.38
C ASP A 295 14.49 -17.47 -1.48
N ARG A 296 14.94 -16.89 -0.35
CA ARG A 296 15.69 -17.54 0.72
C ARG A 296 15.56 -16.73 2.01
N GLY A 297 16.04 -17.28 3.12
CA GLY A 297 16.03 -16.62 4.43
C GLY A 297 14.83 -17.04 5.24
N SER A 298 13.84 -16.16 5.39
CA SER A 298 12.64 -16.41 6.20
C SER A 298 11.63 -17.32 5.51
N PHE A 299 11.64 -17.39 4.17
CA PHE A 299 10.85 -18.34 3.41
C PHE A 299 11.53 -18.70 2.09
N MET A 300 11.06 -19.78 1.46
CA MET A 300 11.43 -20.19 0.11
C MET A 300 10.23 -20.87 -0.55
N ALA A 301 9.90 -20.45 -1.78
CA ALA A 301 8.88 -21.09 -2.60
C ALA A 301 9.55 -22.05 -3.61
N ILE A 302 9.03 -23.27 -3.76
CA ILE A 302 9.66 -24.33 -4.55
C ILE A 302 8.63 -24.89 -5.54
N ALA A 303 9.05 -24.96 -6.81
CA ALA A 303 8.31 -25.57 -7.91
C ALA A 303 9.01 -26.87 -8.35
N PRO A 304 8.66 -28.03 -7.76
CA PRO A 304 9.09 -29.32 -8.24
C PRO A 304 8.44 -29.69 -9.58
N PHE A 305 9.05 -30.58 -10.36
CA PHE A 305 8.30 -31.22 -11.45
C PHE A 305 7.16 -32.05 -10.87
N ALA A 306 5.99 -32.03 -11.51
CA ALA A 306 4.76 -32.63 -10.98
C ALA A 306 4.91 -34.07 -10.42
N LYS A 307 5.67 -34.94 -11.11
CA LYS A 307 5.92 -36.32 -10.67
C LYS A 307 6.75 -36.46 -9.38
N HIS A 308 7.41 -35.40 -8.94
CA HIS A 308 8.26 -35.33 -7.75
C HIS A 308 7.67 -34.44 -6.64
N LEU A 309 6.48 -33.86 -6.82
CA LEU A 309 5.87 -32.96 -5.83
C LEU A 309 5.79 -33.63 -4.45
N ASP A 310 5.16 -34.80 -4.37
CA ASP A 310 4.97 -35.50 -3.10
C ASP A 310 6.30 -35.98 -2.50
N SER A 311 7.24 -36.46 -3.31
CA SER A 311 8.53 -36.95 -2.80
C SER A 311 9.39 -35.81 -2.24
N VAL A 312 9.42 -34.65 -2.92
CA VAL A 312 10.11 -33.44 -2.44
C VAL A 312 9.46 -32.95 -1.15
N TYR A 313 8.14 -32.82 -1.12
CA TYR A 313 7.38 -32.39 0.05
C TYR A 313 7.65 -33.30 1.28
N GLN A 314 7.59 -34.62 1.12
CA GLN A 314 7.85 -35.57 2.21
C GLN A 314 9.29 -35.55 2.74
N ARG A 315 10.29 -35.16 1.92
CA ARG A 315 11.67 -34.97 2.39
C ARG A 315 11.81 -33.65 3.15
N LEU A 316 11.12 -32.60 2.71
CA LEU A 316 11.14 -31.29 3.36
C LEU A 316 10.42 -31.29 4.71
N LEU A 317 9.34 -32.06 4.88
CA LEU A 317 8.65 -32.23 6.18
C LEU A 317 9.56 -32.75 7.31
N LYS A 318 10.71 -33.35 6.98
CA LYS A 318 11.68 -33.87 7.96
C LYS A 318 12.72 -32.84 8.38
N VAL A 319 12.69 -31.64 7.79
CA VAL A 319 13.63 -30.56 8.09
C VAL A 319 13.19 -29.86 9.38
N GLU A 320 14.06 -29.85 10.38
CA GLU A 320 13.82 -29.13 11.63
C GLU A 320 13.91 -27.61 11.40
N GLY A 321 13.10 -26.84 12.12
CA GLY A 321 13.16 -25.38 12.09
C GLY A 321 12.41 -24.70 10.94
N VAL A 322 11.66 -25.47 10.15
CA VAL A 322 10.76 -24.94 9.12
C VAL A 322 9.35 -25.50 9.27
N ASP A 323 8.37 -24.77 8.77
CA ASP A 323 7.07 -25.30 8.41
C ASP A 323 7.00 -25.43 6.88
N VAL A 324 6.43 -26.51 6.39
CA VAL A 324 6.37 -26.84 4.97
C VAL A 324 4.92 -27.05 4.59
N TYR A 325 4.46 -26.31 3.61
CA TYR A 325 3.09 -26.34 3.13
C TYR A 325 3.08 -26.68 1.65
N LYS A 326 2.19 -27.59 1.23
CA LYS A 326 1.72 -27.53 -0.15
C LYS A 326 0.89 -26.26 -0.32
N ARG A 327 0.77 -25.78 -1.56
CA ARG A 327 0.04 -24.54 -1.87
C ARG A 327 -1.34 -24.47 -1.22
N GLU A 328 -2.13 -25.53 -1.32
CA GLU A 328 -3.48 -25.62 -0.75
C GLU A 328 -3.51 -25.65 0.78
N GLU A 329 -2.40 -26.05 1.42
CA GLU A 329 -2.24 -26.18 2.87
C GLU A 329 -1.72 -24.89 3.53
N ILE A 330 -1.29 -23.90 2.73
CA ILE A 330 -0.82 -22.62 3.26
C ILE A 330 -1.95 -21.96 4.09
N PRO A 331 -1.66 -21.45 5.29
CA PRO A 331 -2.66 -20.81 6.14
C PRO A 331 -3.40 -19.66 5.44
N ASP A 332 -4.73 -19.57 5.63
CA ASP A 332 -5.54 -18.49 5.04
C ASP A 332 -5.11 -17.11 5.53
N GLU A 333 -4.65 -17.02 6.79
CA GLU A 333 -4.14 -15.78 7.41
C GLU A 333 -2.91 -15.19 6.71
N TYR A 334 -2.19 -15.99 5.92
CA TYR A 334 -1.05 -15.48 5.14
C TYR A 334 -1.47 -14.71 3.90
N HIS A 335 -2.73 -14.84 3.46
CA HIS A 335 -3.22 -14.19 2.26
C HIS A 335 -2.26 -14.31 1.06
N TYR A 336 -1.77 -15.54 0.83
CA TYR A 336 -0.68 -15.85 -0.10
C TYR A 336 -1.10 -16.89 -1.16
N LYS A 337 -1.81 -17.96 -0.77
CA LYS A 337 -1.98 -19.16 -1.59
C LYS A 337 -2.83 -18.97 -2.85
N ASN A 338 -3.72 -17.98 -2.83
CA ASN A 338 -4.58 -17.69 -3.97
C ASN A 338 -3.87 -16.87 -5.05
N ALA A 339 -2.66 -16.36 -4.75
CA ALA A 339 -1.85 -15.66 -5.72
C ALA A 339 -1.51 -16.55 -6.90
N ARG A 340 -1.63 -16.04 -8.12
CA ARG A 340 -1.24 -16.76 -9.35
C ARG A 340 0.20 -17.29 -9.29
N LEU A 341 1.11 -16.53 -8.67
CA LEU A 341 2.55 -16.80 -8.60
C LEU A 341 2.98 -17.64 -7.39
N ALA A 342 2.05 -18.07 -6.52
CA ALA A 342 2.38 -19.00 -5.44
C ALA A 342 2.81 -20.35 -6.03
N GLN A 343 3.97 -20.85 -5.60
CA GLN A 343 4.51 -22.13 -6.09
C GLN A 343 3.89 -23.32 -5.35
N ASP A 344 4.20 -24.54 -5.79
CA ASP A 344 3.55 -25.76 -5.27
C ASP A 344 3.89 -26.05 -3.80
N ILE A 345 5.10 -25.68 -3.35
CA ILE A 345 5.55 -25.84 -1.96
C ILE A 345 6.03 -24.48 -1.44
N LEU A 346 5.59 -24.12 -0.23
CA LEU A 346 6.14 -23.02 0.55
C LEU A 346 6.85 -23.57 1.79
N VAL A 347 8.13 -23.23 1.95
CA VAL A 347 8.93 -23.52 3.14
C VAL A 347 9.08 -22.21 3.92
N VAL A 348 8.66 -22.19 5.18
CA VAL A 348 8.72 -21.00 6.04
C VAL A 348 9.62 -21.30 7.23
N ALA A 349 10.64 -20.49 7.45
CA ALA A 349 11.54 -20.63 8.58
C ALA A 349 10.83 -20.22 9.88
N LYS A 350 11.00 -21.02 10.92
CA LYS A 350 10.62 -20.65 12.28
C LYS A 350 11.56 -19.57 12.80
N GLU A 351 11.14 -18.89 13.87
CA GLU A 351 12.02 -18.01 14.63
C GLU A 351 13.35 -18.73 14.92
N LYS A 352 14.47 -18.02 14.75
CA LYS A 352 15.85 -18.54 14.91
C LYS A 352 16.32 -19.52 13.83
N TYR A 353 15.66 -19.59 12.69
CA TYR A 353 16.15 -20.34 11.54
C TYR A 353 16.26 -19.44 10.30
N PHE A 354 17.19 -19.77 9.42
CA PHE A 354 17.39 -19.08 8.14
C PHE A 354 17.62 -20.10 7.04
N ILE A 355 16.81 -20.09 5.99
CA ILE A 355 16.91 -21.00 4.85
C ILE A 355 17.96 -20.46 3.87
N ARG A 356 19.03 -21.21 3.60
CA ARG A 356 19.98 -20.89 2.52
C ARG A 356 19.38 -21.20 1.16
N GLY A 357 19.75 -20.44 0.13
CA GLY A 357 19.37 -20.75 -1.23
C GLY A 357 19.98 -22.07 -1.69
N LEU A 358 19.28 -22.80 -2.57
CA LEU A 358 19.84 -24.01 -3.17
C LEU A 358 21.05 -23.68 -4.03
N LEU A 359 22.10 -24.49 -3.97
CA LEU A 359 23.32 -24.30 -4.76
C LEU A 359 23.13 -24.79 -6.21
N THR A 360 22.33 -24.04 -6.98
CA THR A 360 21.93 -24.36 -8.36
C THR A 360 21.58 -23.09 -9.14
N SER A 361 21.66 -23.15 -10.47
CA SER A 361 21.18 -22.08 -11.36
C SER A 361 19.65 -21.92 -11.36
N LYS A 362 18.92 -22.86 -10.76
CA LYS A 362 17.46 -22.82 -10.62
C LYS A 362 16.96 -22.00 -9.43
N GLN A 363 17.87 -21.58 -8.54
CA GLN A 363 17.59 -20.75 -7.37
C GLN A 363 17.54 -19.27 -7.78
N ILE A 364 16.50 -18.56 -7.34
CA ILE A 364 16.31 -17.13 -7.56
C ILE A 364 16.23 -16.43 -6.19
N PRO A 365 17.02 -15.39 -5.92
CA PRO A 365 18.16 -14.97 -6.72
C PRO A 365 19.26 -16.03 -6.60
N ARG A 366 20.14 -16.11 -7.60
CA ARG A 366 21.20 -17.11 -7.62
C ARG A 366 22.06 -16.98 -6.36
N ASP A 367 22.07 -18.03 -5.56
CA ASP A 367 22.94 -18.09 -4.39
C ASP A 367 24.33 -18.58 -4.81
N LYS A 368 25.36 -18.05 -4.16
CA LYS A 368 26.73 -18.54 -4.29
C LYS A 368 27.10 -19.19 -2.97
N GLU A 369 27.98 -20.18 -2.99
CA GLU A 369 28.61 -20.64 -1.74
C GLU A 369 29.31 -19.45 -1.10
N SER A 370 28.66 -18.87 -0.09
CA SER A 370 29.10 -17.69 0.63
C SER A 370 28.90 -17.96 2.11
N ASN A 371 29.97 -17.71 2.87
CA ASN A 371 29.93 -17.70 4.32
C ASN A 371 29.39 -16.36 4.85
N TYR A 372 28.96 -15.45 3.96
CA TYR A 372 28.35 -14.19 4.39
C TYR A 372 27.03 -14.45 5.11
N VAL A 373 26.94 -13.93 6.32
CA VAL A 373 25.79 -13.99 7.21
C VAL A 373 25.23 -12.57 7.26
N TRP A 374 23.97 -12.39 6.91
CA TRP A 374 23.28 -11.13 7.13
C TRP A 374 23.07 -10.96 8.63
N GLU A 375 23.52 -9.84 9.19
CA GLU A 375 23.39 -9.57 10.61
C GLU A 375 21.92 -9.33 10.97
N GLY A 376 21.14 -8.68 10.11
CA GLY A 376 19.69 -8.59 10.23
C GLY A 376 18.96 -9.30 9.08
N ASN A 377 17.76 -9.81 9.34
CA ASN A 377 16.83 -10.21 8.28
C ASN A 377 15.36 -10.00 8.68
N HIS A 378 14.45 -10.10 7.70
CA HIS A 378 13.01 -9.99 7.88
C HIS A 378 12.25 -11.00 6.98
N GLY A 379 10.91 -10.92 6.95
CA GLY A 379 10.03 -11.82 6.20
C GLY A 379 9.44 -12.99 7.00
N TYR A 380 9.67 -13.05 8.32
CA TYR A 380 9.11 -14.09 9.18
C TYR A 380 7.64 -13.80 9.54
N PRO A 381 6.76 -14.80 9.60
CA PRO A 381 5.39 -14.61 10.08
C PRO A 381 5.35 -14.46 11.61
N ASN A 382 4.35 -13.76 12.14
CA ASN A 382 3.97 -13.79 13.56
C ASN A 382 5.08 -13.43 14.57
N MET A 383 6.06 -12.63 14.16
CA MET A 383 7.16 -12.17 15.02
C MET A 383 6.98 -10.69 15.38
N PRO A 384 7.02 -10.30 16.67
CA PRO A 384 6.97 -8.89 17.07
C PRO A 384 8.07 -8.04 16.41
N ASP A 385 9.23 -8.64 16.14
CA ASP A 385 10.34 -8.00 15.44
C ASP A 385 10.00 -7.55 14.02
N MET A 386 8.94 -8.10 13.40
CA MET A 386 8.51 -7.76 12.04
C MET A 386 7.53 -6.58 12.00
N ARG A 387 7.06 -6.12 13.15
CA ARG A 387 6.13 -5.00 13.24
C ARG A 387 6.80 -3.69 12.84
N GLY A 388 6.06 -2.90 12.09
CA GLY A 388 6.47 -1.59 11.60
C GLY A 388 5.97 -0.44 12.49
N VAL A 389 6.18 0.79 12.00
CA VAL A 389 5.78 2.04 12.64
C VAL A 389 4.71 2.77 11.84
N PHE A 390 3.94 3.60 12.53
CA PHE A 390 3.12 4.65 11.91
C PHE A 390 3.14 5.89 12.79
N PHE A 391 3.55 7.02 12.20
CA PHE A 391 3.50 8.35 12.78
C PHE A 391 2.81 9.27 11.78
N ALA A 392 1.93 10.14 12.24
CA ALA A 392 1.26 11.08 11.38
C ALA A 392 1.02 12.43 12.06
N LYS A 393 1.14 13.51 11.31
CA LYS A 393 0.85 14.88 11.77
C LYS A 393 0.26 15.68 10.61
N GLY A 394 -0.67 16.57 10.92
CA GLY A 394 -1.25 17.49 9.94
C GLY A 394 -2.72 17.78 10.22
N PRO A 395 -3.36 18.63 9.40
CA PRO A 395 -4.74 19.07 9.63
C PRO A 395 -5.78 17.94 9.59
N ALA A 396 -5.49 16.79 8.97
CA ALA A 396 -6.38 15.63 8.97
C ALA A 396 -6.31 14.77 10.24
N PHE A 397 -5.25 14.91 11.03
CA PHE A 397 -4.98 14.05 12.17
C PHE A 397 -5.34 14.75 13.49
N LYS A 398 -5.82 13.95 14.44
CA LYS A 398 -5.91 14.41 15.83
C LYS A 398 -4.51 14.60 16.41
N LYS A 399 -4.41 15.35 17.51
CA LYS A 399 -3.13 15.69 18.16
C LYS A 399 -2.99 14.95 19.49
N GLY A 400 -1.77 14.54 19.83
CA GLY A 400 -1.43 13.96 21.13
C GLY A 400 -1.97 12.54 21.35
N ILE A 401 -2.20 11.77 20.28
CA ILE A 401 -2.80 10.43 20.38
C ILE A 401 -1.74 9.34 20.19
N ILE A 402 -1.66 8.45 21.18
CA ILE A 402 -1.10 7.10 21.00
C ILE A 402 -2.26 6.17 20.67
N HIS A 403 -2.27 5.66 19.45
CA HIS A 403 -3.33 4.84 18.90
C HIS A 403 -2.99 3.35 19.00
N LYS A 404 -4.01 2.52 19.20
CA LYS A 404 -3.89 1.06 19.22
C LYS A 404 -3.34 0.52 17.88
N PRO A 405 -2.79 -0.70 17.85
CA PRO A 405 -2.21 -1.27 16.64
C PRO A 405 -3.19 -1.27 15.47
N ILE A 406 -2.64 -1.06 14.28
CA ILE A 406 -3.35 -1.14 12.99
C ILE A 406 -2.65 -2.18 12.12
N HIS A 407 -3.26 -2.52 10.99
CA HIS A 407 -2.62 -3.38 10.00
C HIS A 407 -2.14 -2.57 8.80
N LEU A 408 -1.13 -3.07 8.09
CA LEU A 408 -0.52 -2.36 6.97
C LEU A 408 -1.53 -2.02 5.86
N GLU A 409 -2.48 -2.91 5.56
CA GLU A 409 -3.52 -2.69 4.56
C GLU A 409 -4.53 -1.60 4.95
N ASP A 410 -4.61 -1.23 6.23
CA ASP A 410 -5.50 -0.17 6.71
C ASP A 410 -5.06 1.23 6.26
N VAL A 411 -3.80 1.39 5.88
CA VAL A 411 -3.22 2.70 5.61
C VAL A 411 -3.74 3.32 4.32
N TYR A 412 -4.03 2.50 3.30
CA TYR A 412 -4.50 2.97 1.99
C TYR A 412 -5.74 3.88 2.07
N GLN A 413 -6.74 3.49 2.85
CA GLN A 413 -7.99 4.26 3.04
C GLN A 413 -7.75 5.59 3.79
N ILE A 414 -6.69 5.69 4.61
CA ILE A 414 -6.29 6.96 5.24
C ILE A 414 -5.82 7.92 4.14
N PHE A 415 -5.01 7.45 3.20
CA PHE A 415 -4.52 8.28 2.09
C PHE A 415 -5.67 8.77 1.21
N ALA A 416 -6.58 7.87 0.82
CA ALA A 416 -7.76 8.22 0.04
C ALA A 416 -8.63 9.27 0.76
N ARG A 417 -8.83 9.12 2.07
CA ARG A 417 -9.59 10.08 2.89
C ARG A 417 -8.96 11.47 2.92
N ILE A 418 -7.63 11.55 3.07
CA ILE A 418 -6.90 12.82 3.15
C ILE A 418 -6.95 13.55 1.80
N LEU A 419 -6.77 12.82 0.71
CA LEU A 419 -6.78 13.36 -0.65
C LEU A 419 -8.18 13.72 -1.16
N ASP A 420 -9.23 13.36 -0.40
CA ASP A 420 -10.64 13.49 -0.77
C ASP A 420 -10.96 12.82 -2.12
N ILE A 421 -10.51 11.57 -2.25
CA ILE A 421 -10.78 10.70 -3.40
C ILE A 421 -11.43 9.40 -2.94
N PRO A 422 -12.26 8.74 -3.77
CA PRO A 422 -12.84 7.46 -3.40
C PRO A 422 -11.76 6.40 -3.26
N ALA A 423 -11.82 5.63 -2.18
CA ALA A 423 -11.02 4.42 -2.03
C ALA A 423 -11.58 3.33 -2.96
N GLY A 424 -10.70 2.64 -3.69
CA GLY A 424 -11.05 1.42 -4.43
C GLY A 424 -11.35 0.25 -3.48
N PRO A 425 -11.74 -0.93 -4.00
CA PRO A 425 -11.89 -2.13 -3.17
C PRO A 425 -10.59 -2.46 -2.43
N HIS A 426 -10.68 -2.59 -1.11
CA HIS A 426 -9.53 -2.84 -0.24
C HIS A 426 -9.89 -3.78 0.92
N ASN A 427 -8.88 -4.34 1.58
CA ASN A 427 -9.01 -5.19 2.77
C ASN A 427 -8.92 -4.41 4.09
N GLY A 428 -8.51 -3.14 4.05
CA GLY A 428 -8.44 -2.27 5.23
C GLY A 428 -9.77 -2.09 5.99
N SER A 429 -9.69 -1.98 7.31
CA SER A 429 -10.82 -1.77 8.21
C SER A 429 -10.91 -0.32 8.68
N TRP A 430 -11.93 0.40 8.26
CA TRP A 430 -12.08 1.82 8.65
C TRP A 430 -12.18 2.01 10.17
N SER A 431 -12.87 1.11 10.87
CA SER A 431 -13.02 1.16 12.32
C SER A 431 -11.70 1.06 13.09
N ARG A 432 -10.65 0.46 12.48
CA ARG A 432 -9.31 0.41 13.08
C ARG A 432 -8.58 1.75 12.99
N VAL A 433 -8.94 2.64 12.09
CA VAL A 433 -8.15 3.87 11.82
C VAL A 433 -8.91 5.18 11.99
N SER A 434 -10.24 5.14 11.95
CA SER A 434 -11.09 6.34 11.96
C SER A 434 -10.86 7.24 13.18
N HIS A 435 -10.48 6.65 14.32
CA HIS A 435 -10.26 7.40 15.56
C HIS A 435 -8.98 8.26 15.53
N MET A 436 -8.06 8.04 14.60
CA MET A 436 -6.86 8.86 14.39
C MET A 436 -7.15 10.18 13.69
N LEU A 437 -8.24 10.25 12.92
CA LEU A 437 -8.56 11.37 12.05
C LEU A 437 -9.56 12.33 12.70
N VAL A 438 -9.49 13.61 12.35
CA VAL A 438 -10.52 14.59 12.74
C VAL A 438 -11.82 14.30 11.98
N ASN A 439 -12.96 14.47 12.65
CA ASN A 439 -14.26 14.35 12.00
C ASN A 439 -14.43 15.52 11.03
N ARG A 440 -14.26 15.29 9.72
CA ARG A 440 -14.74 16.24 8.71
C ARG A 440 -16.18 15.94 8.37
N ALA A 441 -17.01 16.98 8.33
CA ALA A 441 -18.28 16.92 7.62
C ALA A 441 -17.97 16.51 6.17
N VAL A 442 -18.46 15.35 5.76
CA VAL A 442 -18.45 14.97 4.34
C VAL A 442 -19.46 15.89 3.66
N PRO A 443 -19.11 16.62 2.58
CA PRO A 443 -20.11 17.32 1.79
C PRO A 443 -21.16 16.29 1.37
N SER A 444 -22.40 16.47 1.80
CA SER A 444 -23.46 15.51 1.51
C SER A 444 -23.63 15.41 0.00
N VAL A 445 -23.42 14.22 -0.57
CA VAL A 445 -23.70 13.89 -1.99
C VAL A 445 -25.20 14.07 -2.35
N HIS A 446 -26.04 14.42 -1.37
CA HIS A 446 -27.49 14.59 -1.51
C HIS A 446 -27.94 15.92 -2.14
N SER A 447 -27.06 16.93 -2.31
CA SER A 447 -27.47 18.22 -2.90
C SER A 447 -27.40 18.24 -4.44
N ALA A 448 -26.57 17.40 -5.06
CA ALA A 448 -26.44 17.35 -6.53
C ALA A 448 -27.52 16.48 -7.21
N PHE A 449 -28.05 15.47 -6.51
CA PHE A 449 -29.10 14.59 -7.05
C PHE A 449 -30.50 15.20 -6.97
N THR A 450 -30.78 16.06 -5.99
CA THR A 450 -32.09 16.70 -5.82
C THR A 450 -32.32 17.82 -6.83
N SER A 451 -31.27 18.58 -7.18
CA SER A 451 -31.35 19.65 -8.20
C SER A 451 -31.52 19.12 -9.62
N THR A 452 -30.85 18.01 -9.98
CA THR A 452 -30.99 17.37 -11.30
C THR A 452 -32.36 16.70 -11.49
N LEU A 453 -32.92 16.05 -10.46
CA LEU A 453 -34.28 15.50 -10.50
C LEU A 453 -35.34 16.60 -10.56
N ALA A 454 -35.17 17.71 -9.83
CA ALA A 454 -36.10 18.83 -9.88
C ALA A 454 -36.12 19.51 -11.27
N LEU A 455 -34.95 19.72 -11.89
CA LEU A 455 -34.84 20.26 -13.24
C LEU A 455 -35.44 19.32 -14.30
N ALA A 456 -35.23 17.99 -14.17
CA ALA A 456 -35.84 17.00 -15.04
C ALA A 456 -37.38 16.97 -14.92
N PHE A 457 -37.92 17.13 -13.71
CA PHE A 457 -39.36 17.21 -13.47
C PHE A 457 -39.99 18.49 -14.05
N ILE A 458 -39.30 19.63 -13.93
CA ILE A 458 -39.76 20.91 -14.51
C ILE A 458 -39.73 20.84 -16.04
N ALA A 459 -38.66 20.29 -16.64
CA ALA A 459 -38.56 20.09 -18.08
C ALA A 459 -39.65 19.14 -18.61
N CYS A 460 -39.97 18.06 -17.90
CA CYS A 460 -41.08 17.17 -18.24
C CYS A 460 -42.44 17.87 -18.16
N ARG A 461 -42.70 18.71 -17.14
CA ARG A 461 -43.96 19.45 -17.06
C ARG A 461 -44.12 20.47 -18.18
N LEU A 462 -43.04 21.18 -18.54
CA LEU A 462 -43.06 22.13 -19.65
C LEU A 462 -43.29 21.42 -21.00
N ALA A 463 -42.65 20.28 -21.23
CA ALA A 463 -42.88 19.48 -22.43
C ALA A 463 -44.33 18.97 -22.55
N ILE A 464 -44.96 18.58 -21.42
CA ILE A 464 -46.36 18.16 -21.40
C ILE A 464 -47.30 19.33 -21.67
N LEU A 465 -47.02 20.53 -21.15
CA LEU A 465 -47.81 21.73 -21.42
C LEU A 465 -47.77 22.14 -22.91
N PHE A 466 -46.58 22.11 -23.53
CA PHE A 466 -46.44 22.37 -24.97
C PHE A 466 -47.19 21.36 -25.85
N LEU A 467 -47.19 20.08 -25.47
CA LEU A 467 -47.91 19.03 -26.20
C LEU A 467 -49.44 19.09 -26.02
N LEU A 468 -49.92 19.76 -24.98
CA LEU A 468 -51.35 19.98 -24.74
C LEU A 468 -51.87 21.24 -25.46
N GLU A 469 -51.04 22.27 -25.63
CA GLU A 469 -51.41 23.47 -26.41
C GLU A 469 -51.49 23.18 -27.93
N ASP A 470 -50.56 22.38 -28.49
CA ASP A 470 -50.55 22.00 -29.91
C ASP A 470 -51.71 21.07 -30.34
N ASN A 471 -52.42 20.45 -29.39
CA ASN A 471 -53.60 19.62 -29.67
C ASN A 471 -54.93 20.38 -29.54
N SER A 472 -54.89 21.70 -29.37
CA SER A 472 -56.08 22.55 -29.18
C SER A 472 -56.37 23.52 -30.34
N SER A 473 -55.76 23.30 -31.51
CA SER A 473 -56.03 24.03 -32.77
C SER A 473 -56.51 23.13 -33.90
#